data_AF-A0A6N8U4K5-F1
#
_entry.id   AF-A0A6N8U4K5-F1
#
_cell.length_a   1.000
_cell.length_b   1.000
_cell.length_c   1.000
_cell.angle_alpha   90.00
_cell.angle_beta   90.00
_cell.angle_gamma   90.00
#
_symmetry.space_group_name_H-M   'P 1'
#
loop_
_entity.id
_entity.type
_entity.pdbx_description
1 polymer ?
#
loop_
_entity_poly.entity_id
_entity_poly.type
_entity_poly.pdbx_seq_one_letter_code
_entity_poly.pdbx_strand_id
1 'polypeptide(L)'
;MKTAADIIVDLIERINVHDPGARRAHGNGANYGADVALNDNGKAIFGNVERSVVRLSNVATSEKVPDWTINVKGCSIRFDHPARPIDIIGVTFPYFPFATASETIDLFYRIHRFLGNKNIIRFVDIFRAGDLYRHLGALARWLPKDTGMDHSYYSAQSYGKDALKFRLDYDTGTETIDVYAEHDASITSYSPESELYLGKVTIDKEVQVKEIKFMDAMNAPFGRAPNGEIPLLRHFVYRRSFLGRMDEVQLDQHEYEMLRELWEEEKYFVLSKDRQLYDEINHLFDAGVEMSVETFSRLMDQAYDKKYEAETIRSYFTEVWSHFTETADAEEWVQYQELLDSADIDPINVFLSDMAMKYEVSKLLNSTVVKVLGRENL
;
A
#
# COMPACT_ATOMS: atom_id res chain seq x y z
N MET A 1 -6.76 3.87 20.62
CA MET A 1 -8.16 4.14 20.14
C MET A 1 -8.32 3.46 18.79
N LYS A 2 -9.48 2.91 18.39
CA LYS A 2 -9.58 2.26 17.06
C LYS A 2 -9.36 3.27 15.94
N THR A 3 -8.43 2.98 15.05
CA THR A 3 -8.13 3.79 13.85
C THR A 3 -9.16 3.57 12.75
N ALA A 4 -9.13 4.42 11.72
CA ALA A 4 -9.93 4.24 10.51
C ALA A 4 -9.71 2.85 9.87
N ALA A 5 -8.45 2.41 9.80
CA ALA A 5 -8.10 1.11 9.24
C ALA A 5 -8.67 -0.05 10.07
N ASP A 6 -8.60 0.04 11.41
CA ASP A 6 -9.18 -0.97 12.31
C ASP A 6 -10.68 -1.11 12.07
N ILE A 7 -11.38 0.01 12.00
CA ILE A 7 -12.82 0.05 11.77
C ILE A 7 -13.15 -0.58 10.41
N ILE A 8 -12.41 -0.24 9.35
CA ILE A 8 -12.66 -0.79 8.02
C ILE A 8 -12.42 -2.30 7.98
N VAL A 9 -11.30 -2.77 8.54
CA VAL A 9 -10.99 -4.22 8.57
C VAL A 9 -12.05 -4.98 9.37
N ASP A 10 -12.42 -4.50 10.57
CA ASP A 10 -13.49 -5.08 11.38
C ASP A 10 -14.81 -5.17 10.60
N LEU A 11 -15.15 -4.11 9.86
CA LEU A 11 -16.38 -4.07 9.07
C LEU A 11 -16.32 -5.04 7.90
N ILE A 12 -15.20 -5.13 7.19
CA ILE A 12 -14.99 -6.11 6.11
C ILE A 12 -15.16 -7.54 6.63
N GLU A 13 -14.52 -7.88 7.75
CA GLU A 13 -14.59 -9.22 8.34
C GLU A 13 -16.01 -9.59 8.79
N ARG A 14 -16.82 -8.61 9.21
CA ARG A 14 -18.24 -8.82 9.54
C ARG A 14 -19.14 -8.97 8.31
N ILE A 15 -18.76 -8.37 7.19
CA ILE A 15 -19.53 -8.38 5.95
C ILE A 15 -19.27 -9.67 5.16
N ASN A 16 -18.07 -10.23 5.27
CA ASN A 16 -17.54 -11.13 4.26
C ASN A 16 -17.21 -12.53 4.78
N VAL A 17 -17.49 -13.54 3.96
CA VAL A 17 -16.94 -14.88 4.16
C VAL A 17 -15.51 -14.85 3.62
N HIS A 18 -14.53 -14.93 4.51
CA HIS A 18 -13.12 -15.06 4.14
C HIS A 18 -12.63 -16.44 4.58
N ASP A 19 -11.67 -16.98 3.83
CA ASP A 19 -10.97 -18.18 4.24
C ASP A 19 -9.81 -17.77 5.19
N PRO A 20 -9.54 -18.54 6.26
CA PRO A 20 -8.45 -18.22 7.19
C PRO A 20 -7.11 -18.04 6.47
N GLY A 21 -6.37 -16.97 6.80
CA GLY A 21 -5.10 -16.64 6.15
C GLY A 21 -5.22 -15.95 4.79
N ALA A 22 -6.43 -15.89 4.21
CA ALA A 22 -6.67 -15.19 2.95
C ALA A 22 -6.72 -13.68 3.14
N ARG A 23 -6.52 -12.94 2.04
CA ARG A 23 -6.65 -11.47 2.02
C ARG A 23 -8.12 -11.06 2.21
N ARG A 24 -8.36 -10.01 3.00
CA ARG A 24 -9.71 -9.46 3.29
C ARG A 24 -10.37 -8.75 2.10
N ALA A 25 -9.63 -8.54 1.03
CA ALA A 25 -10.12 -8.27 -0.31
C ALA A 25 -9.12 -8.89 -1.28
N HIS A 26 -9.59 -9.31 -2.45
CA HIS A 26 -8.72 -9.99 -3.40
C HIS A 26 -8.05 -11.25 -2.82
N GLY A 27 -8.84 -12.05 -2.10
CA GLY A 27 -8.38 -13.31 -1.49
C GLY A 27 -8.10 -14.38 -2.54
N ASN A 28 -8.97 -14.49 -3.54
CA ASN A 28 -8.78 -15.42 -4.65
C ASN A 28 -7.88 -14.82 -5.74
N GLY A 29 -6.65 -15.31 -5.82
CA GLY A 29 -5.79 -15.11 -6.98
C GLY A 29 -4.35 -15.55 -6.71
N ALA A 30 -3.47 -15.38 -7.70
CA ALA A 30 -2.08 -15.85 -7.64
C ALA A 30 -1.06 -14.75 -7.93
N ASN A 31 0.18 -15.00 -7.50
CA ASN A 31 1.35 -14.20 -7.83
C ASN A 31 2.21 -14.94 -8.86
N TYR A 32 2.73 -14.22 -9.85
CA TYR A 32 3.52 -14.75 -10.94
C TYR A 32 4.80 -13.94 -11.08
N GLY A 33 5.90 -14.61 -11.44
CA GLY A 33 7.10 -13.94 -11.91
C GLY A 33 6.85 -13.33 -13.28
N ALA A 34 7.47 -12.19 -13.58
CA ALA A 34 7.33 -11.55 -14.88
C ALA A 34 8.59 -10.80 -15.31
N ASP A 35 8.82 -10.79 -16.62
CA ASP A 35 9.88 -10.02 -17.27
C ASP A 35 9.39 -8.62 -17.61
N VAL A 36 10.25 -7.63 -17.41
CA VAL A 36 9.93 -6.21 -17.60
C VAL A 36 10.75 -5.63 -18.74
N ALA A 37 10.07 -5.04 -19.72
CA ALA A 37 10.66 -4.37 -20.87
C ALA A 37 10.12 -2.92 -20.97
N LEU A 38 10.76 -2.00 -20.24
CA LEU A 38 10.41 -0.58 -20.23
C LEU A 38 11.12 0.19 -21.36
N ASN A 39 10.42 1.16 -21.95
CA ASN A 39 11.03 2.16 -22.83
C ASN A 39 11.67 3.30 -22.00
N ASP A 40 12.21 4.32 -22.66
CA ASP A 40 12.88 5.44 -21.98
C ASP A 40 11.98 6.17 -20.98
N ASN A 41 10.69 6.35 -21.31
CA ASN A 41 9.72 6.97 -20.41
C ASN A 41 9.42 6.07 -19.20
N GLY A 42 9.25 4.76 -19.43
CA GLY A 42 9.06 3.80 -18.35
C GLY A 42 10.26 3.75 -17.41
N LYS A 43 11.48 3.75 -17.95
CA LYS A 43 12.72 3.80 -17.15
C LYS A 43 12.87 5.10 -16.37
N ALA A 44 12.42 6.23 -16.92
CA ALA A 44 12.42 7.51 -16.20
C ALA A 44 11.46 7.53 -14.99
N ILE A 45 10.43 6.68 -14.99
CA ILE A 45 9.46 6.59 -13.89
C ILE A 45 9.85 5.49 -12.90
N PHE A 46 10.14 4.29 -13.39
CA PHE A 46 10.33 3.10 -12.57
C PHE A 46 11.79 2.69 -12.37
N GLY A 47 12.74 3.35 -13.04
CA GLY A 47 14.15 2.95 -13.07
C GLY A 47 14.44 1.79 -14.02
N ASN A 48 15.68 1.30 -13.97
CA ASN A 48 16.10 0.13 -14.76
C ASN A 48 15.67 -1.16 -14.05
N VAL A 49 14.44 -1.57 -14.29
CA VAL A 49 13.86 -2.79 -13.73
C VAL A 49 13.68 -3.84 -14.83
N GLU A 50 14.15 -5.05 -14.55
CA GLU A 50 14.07 -6.18 -15.50
C GLU A 50 13.08 -7.27 -15.03
N ARG A 51 12.73 -7.28 -13.75
CA ARG A 51 11.88 -8.31 -13.13
C ARG A 51 10.77 -7.68 -12.29
N SER A 52 9.66 -8.39 -12.20
CA SER A 52 8.54 -8.00 -11.38
C SER A 52 7.76 -9.22 -10.87
N VAL A 53 6.95 -8.99 -9.84
CA VAL A 53 5.90 -9.91 -9.41
C VAL A 53 4.55 -9.32 -9.80
N VAL A 54 3.77 -10.07 -10.58
CA VAL A 54 2.41 -9.70 -10.97
C VAL A 54 1.41 -10.49 -10.16
N ARG A 55 0.44 -9.79 -9.57
CA ARG A 55 -0.68 -10.40 -8.86
C ARG A 55 -1.97 -10.21 -9.64
N LEU A 56 -2.57 -11.32 -10.08
CA LEU A 56 -3.89 -11.35 -10.72
C LEU A 56 -4.92 -11.92 -9.73
N SER A 57 -6.07 -11.24 -9.57
CA SER A 57 -7.05 -11.59 -8.54
C SER A 57 -8.49 -11.22 -8.87
N ASN A 58 -9.43 -11.95 -8.27
CA ASN A 58 -10.83 -11.57 -8.15
C ASN A 58 -11.03 -10.79 -6.85
N VAL A 59 -11.88 -9.75 -6.81
CA VAL A 59 -12.10 -8.99 -5.55
C VAL A 59 -12.64 -9.85 -4.40
N ALA A 60 -13.27 -10.99 -4.71
CA ALA A 60 -13.79 -11.92 -3.72
C ALA A 60 -12.69 -12.42 -2.76
N THR A 61 -13.08 -12.61 -1.50
CA THR A 61 -12.20 -12.98 -0.40
C THR A 61 -12.12 -14.47 -0.14
N SER A 62 -13.08 -15.23 -0.65
CA SER A 62 -13.11 -16.68 -0.47
C SER A 62 -13.04 -17.37 -1.82
N GLU A 63 -12.28 -18.44 -1.88
CA GLU A 63 -12.18 -19.34 -3.03
C GLU A 63 -13.52 -20.05 -3.31
N LYS A 64 -14.43 -20.05 -2.33
CA LYS A 64 -15.78 -20.61 -2.46
C LYS A 64 -16.69 -19.76 -3.35
N VAL A 65 -16.32 -18.51 -3.63
CA VAL A 65 -17.10 -17.61 -4.49
C VAL A 65 -16.68 -17.83 -5.95
N PRO A 66 -17.58 -18.31 -6.83
CA PRO A 66 -17.21 -18.62 -8.20
C PRO A 66 -16.78 -17.38 -8.99
N ASP A 67 -15.67 -17.47 -9.72
CA ASP A 67 -15.06 -16.38 -10.49
C ASP A 67 -16.02 -15.67 -11.46
N TRP A 68 -16.93 -16.43 -12.08
CA TRP A 68 -17.92 -15.93 -13.04
C TRP A 68 -18.99 -15.01 -12.40
N THR A 69 -19.04 -14.92 -11.08
CA THR A 69 -19.95 -14.01 -10.35
C THR A 69 -19.31 -12.66 -10.04
N ILE A 70 -18.02 -12.49 -10.31
CA ILE A 70 -17.22 -11.36 -9.84
C ILE A 70 -16.67 -10.57 -11.01
N ASN A 71 -17.22 -9.39 -11.25
CA ASN A 71 -16.83 -8.51 -12.35
C ASN A 71 -15.65 -7.59 -11.98
N VAL A 72 -15.34 -7.45 -10.69
CA VAL A 72 -14.25 -6.58 -10.22
C VAL A 72 -12.99 -7.42 -10.08
N LYS A 73 -11.99 -7.10 -10.88
CA LYS A 73 -10.70 -7.80 -10.90
C LYS A 73 -9.59 -6.88 -10.43
N GLY A 74 -8.51 -7.48 -9.92
CA GLY A 74 -7.27 -6.81 -9.59
C GLY A 74 -6.12 -7.33 -10.45
N CYS A 75 -5.29 -6.41 -10.93
CA CYS A 75 -4.02 -6.67 -11.59
C CYS A 75 -3.00 -5.71 -10.99
N SER A 76 -2.05 -6.23 -10.23
CA SER A 76 -1.07 -5.41 -9.52
C SER A 76 0.34 -5.86 -9.88
N ILE A 77 1.25 -4.91 -10.01
CA ILE A 77 2.64 -5.16 -10.40
C ILE A 77 3.55 -4.62 -9.29
N ARG A 78 4.45 -5.46 -8.79
CA ARG A 78 5.60 -5.07 -7.98
C ARG A 78 6.85 -5.12 -8.85
N PHE A 79 7.42 -3.96 -9.14
CA PHE A 79 8.69 -3.84 -9.83
C PHE A 79 9.84 -4.05 -8.83
N ASP A 80 10.76 -4.95 -9.17
CA ASP A 80 11.92 -5.31 -8.33
C ASP A 80 13.04 -4.28 -8.50
N HIS A 81 12.79 -3.03 -8.11
CA HIS A 81 13.78 -1.97 -8.24
C HIS A 81 14.88 -2.09 -7.17
N PRO A 82 16.18 -1.91 -7.52
CA PRO A 82 17.31 -2.17 -6.62
C PRO A 82 17.26 -1.40 -5.29
N ALA A 83 16.76 -0.17 -5.30
CA ALA A 83 16.70 0.66 -4.11
C ALA A 83 15.51 0.30 -3.19
N ARG A 84 14.33 -0.01 -3.74
CA ARG A 84 13.16 -0.51 -3.00
C ARG A 84 12.07 -0.98 -3.98
N PRO A 85 11.14 -1.85 -3.59
CA PRO A 85 9.99 -2.19 -4.42
C PRO A 85 9.19 -0.96 -4.86
N ILE A 86 8.65 -1.02 -6.09
CA ILE A 86 7.65 -0.07 -6.59
C ILE A 86 6.39 -0.84 -6.94
N ASP A 87 5.26 -0.49 -6.33
CA ASP A 87 3.99 -1.20 -6.49
C ASP A 87 2.97 -0.34 -7.25
N ILE A 88 2.40 -0.88 -8.33
CA ILE A 88 1.22 -0.35 -9.00
C ILE A 88 0.05 -1.30 -8.75
N ILE A 89 -0.94 -0.84 -7.99
CA ILE A 89 -2.09 -1.65 -7.59
C ILE A 89 -3.28 -1.31 -8.48
N GLY A 90 -3.50 -2.12 -9.51
CA GLY A 90 -4.56 -1.91 -10.50
C GLY A 90 -5.86 -2.63 -10.16
N VAL A 91 -6.98 -1.97 -10.42
CA VAL A 91 -8.33 -2.55 -10.41
C VAL A 91 -9.06 -2.20 -11.70
N THR A 92 -10.10 -2.94 -12.06
CA THR A 92 -10.89 -2.68 -13.28
C THR A 92 -11.70 -1.37 -13.28
N PHE A 93 -11.54 -0.53 -12.25
CA PHE A 93 -12.21 0.77 -12.12
C PHE A 93 -11.18 1.91 -12.14
N PRO A 94 -11.38 2.96 -12.96
CA PRO A 94 -10.37 3.97 -13.16
C PRO A 94 -10.34 5.11 -12.12
N TYR A 95 -11.21 5.06 -11.12
CA TYR A 95 -11.28 6.06 -10.05
C TYR A 95 -11.88 5.48 -8.77
N PHE A 96 -11.64 6.13 -7.62
CA PHE A 96 -12.31 5.83 -6.36
C PHE A 96 -13.49 6.77 -6.16
N PRO A 97 -14.69 6.28 -5.80
CA PRO A 97 -15.85 7.15 -5.59
C PRO A 97 -15.76 7.99 -4.32
N PHE A 98 -14.69 7.86 -3.53
CA PHE A 98 -14.44 8.59 -2.29
C PHE A 98 -13.07 9.26 -2.37
N ALA A 99 -12.98 10.47 -1.83
CA ALA A 99 -11.71 11.21 -1.77
C ALA A 99 -11.05 11.08 -0.39
N THR A 100 -11.84 10.78 0.65
CA THR A 100 -11.39 10.85 2.05
C THR A 100 -11.58 9.53 2.82
N ALA A 101 -10.87 9.41 3.93
CA ALA A 101 -11.03 8.27 4.82
C ALA A 101 -12.41 8.24 5.50
N SER A 102 -12.94 9.41 5.86
CA SER A 102 -14.25 9.55 6.51
C SER A 102 -15.39 9.03 5.63
N GLU A 103 -15.39 9.37 4.34
CA GLU A 103 -16.39 8.88 3.37
C GLU A 103 -16.32 7.36 3.21
N THR A 104 -15.11 6.80 3.17
CA THR A 104 -14.89 5.36 3.08
C THR A 104 -15.45 4.65 4.33
N ILE A 105 -15.18 5.17 5.52
CA ILE A 105 -15.70 4.66 6.79
C ILE A 105 -17.24 4.72 6.82
N ASP A 106 -17.83 5.86 6.42
CA ASP A 106 -19.29 6.03 6.36
C ASP A 106 -19.95 5.00 5.44
N LEU A 107 -19.34 4.70 4.28
CA LEU A 107 -19.80 3.62 3.40
C LEU A 107 -19.85 2.28 4.14
N PHE A 108 -18.74 1.85 4.73
CA PHE A 108 -18.67 0.55 5.40
C PHE A 108 -19.64 0.45 6.59
N TYR A 109 -19.83 1.53 7.36
CA TYR A 109 -20.84 1.57 8.42
C TYR A 109 -22.26 1.39 7.89
N ARG A 110 -22.61 2.05 6.78
CA ARG A 110 -23.93 1.92 6.16
C ARG A 110 -24.15 0.51 5.60
N ILE A 111 -23.14 -0.09 4.97
CA ILE A 111 -23.20 -1.49 4.52
C ILE A 111 -23.44 -2.41 5.72
N HIS A 112 -22.67 -2.26 6.79
CA HIS A 112 -22.84 -3.06 8.00
C HIS A 112 -24.24 -2.90 8.61
N ARG A 113 -24.75 -1.67 8.70
CA ARG A 113 -26.12 -1.38 9.18
C ARG A 113 -27.18 -2.03 8.30
N PHE A 114 -26.99 -2.06 6.98
CA PHE A 114 -27.88 -2.75 6.04
C PHE A 114 -27.83 -4.27 6.24
N LEU A 115 -26.65 -4.87 6.38
CA LEU A 115 -26.54 -6.32 6.59
C LEU A 115 -27.16 -6.78 7.91
N GLY A 116 -27.06 -5.96 8.97
CA GLY A 116 -27.72 -6.24 10.25
C GLY A 116 -29.25 -6.14 10.21
N ASN A 117 -29.83 -5.43 9.24
CA ASN A 117 -31.28 -5.39 9.00
C ASN A 117 -31.53 -5.04 7.53
N LYS A 118 -31.72 -6.09 6.72
CA LYS A 118 -31.83 -6.01 5.26
C LYS A 118 -33.16 -5.39 4.85
N ASN A 119 -33.25 -4.06 4.89
CA ASN A 119 -34.40 -3.31 4.40
C ASN A 119 -33.99 -2.30 3.32
N ILE A 120 -34.96 -1.96 2.47
CA ILE A 120 -34.73 -1.12 1.29
C ILE A 120 -34.27 0.30 1.64
N ILE A 121 -34.75 0.86 2.76
CA ILE A 121 -34.35 2.20 3.21
C ILE A 121 -32.86 2.21 3.53
N ARG A 122 -32.36 1.20 4.25
CA ARG A 122 -30.93 1.04 4.59
C ARG A 122 -30.09 0.70 3.37
N PHE A 123 -30.62 -0.06 2.43
CA PHE A 123 -29.95 -0.30 1.15
C PHE A 123 -29.73 1.01 0.38
N VAL A 124 -30.77 1.83 0.25
CA VAL A 124 -30.67 3.15 -0.39
C VAL A 124 -29.73 4.08 0.40
N ASP A 125 -29.69 3.95 1.73
CA ASP A 125 -28.82 4.73 2.60
C ASP A 125 -27.32 4.47 2.35
N ILE A 126 -26.93 3.31 1.81
CA ILE A 126 -25.53 3.03 1.38
C ILE A 126 -25.07 4.06 0.36
N PHE A 127 -25.92 4.39 -0.62
CA PHE A 127 -25.59 5.32 -1.69
C PHE A 127 -25.52 6.79 -1.23
N ARG A 128 -25.83 7.09 0.03
CA ARG A 128 -25.66 8.44 0.60
C ARG A 128 -24.28 8.69 1.18
N ALA A 129 -23.47 7.64 1.39
CA ALA A 129 -22.08 7.81 1.83
C ALA A 129 -21.29 8.63 0.81
N GLY A 130 -20.65 9.72 1.23
CA GLY A 130 -19.83 10.56 0.36
C GLY A 130 -20.54 10.99 -0.94
N ASP A 131 -21.86 11.17 -0.92
CA ASP A 131 -22.66 11.44 -2.11
C ASP A 131 -22.52 10.37 -3.24
N LEU A 132 -22.27 9.09 -2.91
CA LEU A 132 -22.06 7.97 -3.85
C LEU A 132 -23.14 7.87 -4.95
N TYR A 133 -24.38 8.29 -4.65
CA TYR A 133 -25.48 8.35 -5.63
C TYR A 133 -25.14 9.20 -6.87
N ARG A 134 -24.27 10.21 -6.74
CA ARG A 134 -23.79 11.03 -7.86
C ARG A 134 -22.86 10.26 -8.80
N HIS A 135 -22.21 9.22 -8.30
CA HIS A 135 -21.27 8.40 -9.05
C HIS A 135 -21.92 7.18 -9.71
N LEU A 136 -23.21 6.88 -9.45
CA LEU A 136 -23.88 5.69 -9.98
C LEU A 136 -23.81 5.55 -11.51
N GLY A 137 -23.98 6.65 -12.24
CA GLY A 137 -23.89 6.64 -13.70
C GLY A 137 -22.47 6.33 -14.20
N ALA A 138 -21.45 6.82 -13.50
CA ALA A 138 -20.05 6.52 -13.82
C ALA A 138 -19.68 5.09 -13.39
N LEU A 139 -20.12 4.62 -12.22
CA LEU A 139 -19.93 3.25 -11.76
C LEU A 139 -20.56 2.24 -12.74
N ALA A 140 -21.79 2.49 -13.18
CA ALA A 140 -22.48 1.64 -14.16
C ALA A 140 -21.80 1.65 -15.53
N ARG A 141 -21.15 2.76 -15.92
CA ARG A 141 -20.39 2.87 -17.16
C ARG A 141 -19.10 2.04 -17.12
N TRP A 142 -18.41 2.06 -15.98
CA TRP A 142 -17.08 1.46 -15.81
C TRP A 142 -17.09 0.05 -15.22
N LEU A 143 -18.21 -0.43 -14.70
CA LEU A 143 -18.33 -1.80 -14.23
C LEU A 143 -18.10 -2.77 -15.40
N PRO A 144 -17.10 -3.67 -15.32
CA PRO A 144 -16.88 -4.66 -16.37
C PRO A 144 -18.12 -5.50 -16.60
N LYS A 145 -18.46 -5.71 -17.87
CA LYS A 145 -19.59 -6.56 -18.27
C LYS A 145 -19.22 -8.04 -18.31
N ASP A 146 -17.94 -8.31 -18.53
CA ASP A 146 -17.37 -9.65 -18.51
C ASP A 146 -16.68 -9.92 -17.16
N THR A 147 -16.50 -11.20 -16.88
CA THR A 147 -15.88 -11.73 -15.65
C THR A 147 -14.51 -12.37 -15.94
N GLY A 148 -13.99 -12.23 -17.16
CA GLY A 148 -12.63 -12.62 -17.51
C GLY A 148 -11.57 -11.74 -16.84
N MET A 149 -10.30 -12.01 -17.16
CA MET A 149 -9.17 -11.19 -16.72
C MET A 149 -8.62 -10.29 -17.83
N ASP A 150 -9.12 -10.43 -19.06
CA ASP A 150 -8.70 -9.63 -20.21
C ASP A 150 -9.34 -8.23 -20.14
N HIS A 151 -8.66 -7.32 -19.44
CA HIS A 151 -9.18 -6.02 -19.06
C HIS A 151 -8.07 -4.97 -18.98
N SER A 152 -8.49 -3.70 -19.08
CA SER A 152 -7.72 -2.58 -18.57
C SER A 152 -7.93 -2.43 -17.07
N TYR A 153 -6.82 -2.28 -16.35
CA TYR A 153 -6.77 -2.05 -14.91
C TYR A 153 -6.12 -0.71 -14.64
N TYR A 154 -6.48 -0.08 -13.54
CA TYR A 154 -6.13 1.30 -13.24
C TYR A 154 -5.69 1.44 -11.80
N SER A 155 -4.67 2.26 -11.55
CA SER A 155 -4.24 2.59 -10.19
C SER A 155 -5.32 3.31 -9.37
N ALA A 156 -6.32 3.91 -10.04
CA ALA A 156 -7.42 4.73 -9.50
C ALA A 156 -7.00 6.04 -8.80
N GLN A 157 -5.88 6.06 -8.07
CA GLN A 157 -5.22 7.30 -7.63
C GLN A 157 -4.18 7.77 -8.66
N SER A 158 -3.88 9.08 -8.62
CA SER A 158 -2.77 9.71 -9.34
C SER A 158 -1.52 9.82 -8.46
N TYR A 159 -0.38 10.08 -9.08
CA TYR A 159 0.94 10.13 -8.43
C TYR A 159 1.73 11.38 -8.88
N GLY A 160 2.39 12.00 -7.91
CA GLY A 160 3.27 13.16 -8.10
C GLY A 160 2.54 14.43 -8.52
N LYS A 161 3.33 15.50 -8.72
CA LYS A 161 2.83 16.82 -9.15
C LYS A 161 2.24 16.79 -10.56
N ASP A 162 2.72 15.88 -11.41
CA ASP A 162 2.23 15.69 -12.78
C ASP A 162 0.91 14.91 -12.85
N ALA A 163 0.42 14.44 -11.70
CA ALA A 163 -0.84 13.71 -11.54
C ALA A 163 -0.98 12.51 -12.50
N LEU A 164 0.04 11.65 -12.53
CA LEU A 164 0.02 10.45 -13.36
C LEU A 164 -0.87 9.37 -12.73
N LYS A 165 -1.85 8.86 -13.46
CA LYS A 165 -2.50 7.56 -13.18
C LYS A 165 -1.85 6.50 -14.04
N PHE A 166 -1.85 5.25 -13.57
CA PHE A 166 -1.31 4.14 -14.34
C PHE A 166 -2.44 3.25 -14.85
N ARG A 167 -2.41 2.96 -16.15
CA ARG A 167 -3.29 2.00 -16.82
C ARG A 167 -2.47 0.78 -17.25
N LEU A 168 -3.00 -0.40 -16.97
CA LEU A 168 -2.42 -1.70 -17.22
C LEU A 168 -3.38 -2.47 -18.12
N ASP A 169 -3.02 -2.66 -19.38
CA ASP A 169 -3.83 -3.45 -20.32
C ASP A 169 -3.31 -4.89 -20.34
N TYR A 170 -4.04 -5.80 -19.70
CA TYR A 170 -3.62 -7.21 -19.62
C TYR A 170 -4.33 -8.04 -20.69
N ASP A 171 -3.53 -8.66 -21.56
CA ASP A 171 -3.97 -9.58 -22.60
C ASP A 171 -3.70 -11.03 -22.16
N THR A 172 -4.78 -11.78 -21.94
CA THR A 172 -4.71 -13.19 -21.52
C THR A 172 -4.26 -14.14 -22.63
N GLY A 173 -4.32 -13.73 -23.90
CA GLY A 173 -3.87 -14.53 -25.04
C GLY A 173 -2.35 -14.47 -25.23
N THR A 174 -1.72 -13.37 -24.84
CA THR A 174 -0.25 -13.19 -24.92
C THR A 174 0.45 -13.24 -23.56
N GLU A 175 -0.31 -13.21 -22.46
CA GLU A 175 0.21 -13.10 -21.09
C GLU A 175 1.05 -11.84 -20.89
N THR A 176 0.67 -10.76 -21.57
CA THR A 176 1.38 -9.47 -21.50
C THR A 176 0.52 -8.38 -20.90
N ILE A 177 1.16 -7.48 -20.16
CA ILE A 177 0.58 -6.26 -19.64
C ILE A 177 1.28 -5.09 -20.31
N ASP A 178 0.55 -4.34 -21.11
CA ASP A 178 1.01 -3.05 -21.62
C ASP A 178 0.77 -1.97 -20.56
N VAL A 179 1.84 -1.23 -20.21
CA VAL A 179 1.84 -0.26 -19.12
C VAL A 179 1.81 1.16 -19.69
N TYR A 180 0.85 1.96 -19.22
CA TYR A 180 0.66 3.35 -19.62
C TYR A 180 0.65 4.28 -18.40
N ALA A 181 1.17 5.50 -18.58
CA ALA A 181 0.89 6.63 -17.70
C ALA A 181 -0.10 7.57 -18.37
N GLU A 182 -1.08 8.04 -17.60
CA GLU A 182 -2.13 8.93 -18.05
C GLU A 182 -2.16 10.16 -17.16
N HIS A 183 -2.20 11.36 -17.74
CA HIS A 183 -2.35 12.58 -16.95
C HIS A 183 -3.81 12.77 -16.55
N ASP A 184 -4.11 12.58 -15.26
CA ASP A 184 -5.46 12.74 -14.70
C ASP A 184 -5.38 13.15 -13.21
N ALA A 185 -5.63 14.43 -12.95
CA ALA A 185 -5.65 14.99 -11.60
C ALA A 185 -6.90 14.62 -10.79
N SER A 186 -7.95 14.10 -11.42
CA SER A 186 -9.20 13.81 -10.72
C SER A 186 -9.11 12.53 -9.91
N ILE A 187 -9.53 12.58 -8.64
CA ILE A 187 -9.60 11.38 -7.79
C ILE A 187 -10.94 10.64 -8.00
N THR A 188 -12.03 11.41 -8.19
CA THR A 188 -13.42 10.91 -8.15
C THR A 188 -14.10 10.85 -9.51
N SER A 189 -13.37 11.20 -10.57
CA SER A 189 -13.74 10.96 -11.96
C SER A 189 -12.54 10.46 -12.75
N TYR A 190 -12.79 10.06 -13.99
CA TYR A 190 -11.74 9.62 -14.90
C TYR A 190 -11.93 10.28 -16.26
N SER A 191 -10.94 11.06 -16.66
CA SER A 191 -10.91 11.81 -17.91
C SER A 191 -9.47 12.15 -18.27
N PRO A 192 -8.66 11.16 -18.69
CA PRO A 192 -7.25 11.37 -18.96
C PRO A 192 -7.05 12.38 -20.09
N GLU A 193 -6.13 13.32 -19.91
CA GLU A 193 -5.83 14.38 -20.88
C GLU A 193 -4.85 13.91 -21.96
N SER A 194 -3.94 13.02 -21.58
CA SER A 194 -2.95 12.42 -22.46
C SER A 194 -2.53 11.07 -21.90
N GLU A 195 -1.99 10.23 -22.78
CA GLU A 195 -1.44 8.93 -22.44
C GLU A 195 -0.01 8.78 -22.94
N LEU A 196 0.79 8.00 -22.22
CA LEU A 196 2.16 7.70 -22.53
C LEU A 196 2.40 6.21 -22.33
N TYR A 197 2.77 5.51 -23.41
CA TYR A 197 3.22 4.13 -23.30
C TYR A 197 4.56 4.06 -22.57
N LEU A 198 4.67 3.17 -21.57
CA LEU A 198 5.86 3.02 -20.73
C LEU A 198 6.63 1.73 -21.02
N GLY A 199 5.96 0.73 -21.60
CA GLY A 199 6.55 -0.56 -21.93
C GLY A 199 5.63 -1.71 -21.60
N LYS A 200 6.24 -2.89 -21.47
CA LYS A 200 5.53 -4.16 -21.37
C LYS A 200 6.05 -4.99 -20.21
N VAL A 201 5.15 -5.72 -19.56
CA VAL A 201 5.45 -6.77 -18.60
C VAL A 201 4.93 -8.10 -19.14
N THR A 202 5.76 -9.13 -19.17
CA THR A 202 5.38 -10.46 -19.69
C THR A 202 5.32 -11.44 -18.54
N ILE A 203 4.14 -12.02 -18.28
CA ILE A 203 3.87 -12.91 -17.16
C ILE A 203 4.38 -14.31 -17.50
N ASP A 204 5.19 -14.87 -16.62
CA ASP A 204 5.56 -16.28 -16.66
C ASP A 204 4.63 -17.08 -15.73
N LYS A 205 3.61 -17.73 -16.32
CA LYS A 205 2.64 -18.55 -15.58
C LYS A 205 3.24 -19.84 -15.01
N GLU A 206 4.40 -20.27 -15.49
CA GLU A 206 5.09 -21.45 -14.95
C GLU A 206 5.84 -21.09 -13.65
N VAL A 207 6.23 -19.83 -13.49
CA VAL A 207 6.88 -19.31 -12.28
C VAL A 207 5.83 -18.74 -11.33
N GLN A 208 5.15 -19.64 -10.61
CA GLN A 208 4.32 -19.22 -9.48
C GLN A 208 5.20 -18.73 -8.33
N VAL A 209 4.97 -17.49 -7.92
CA VAL A 209 5.64 -16.88 -6.77
C VAL A 209 4.81 -17.17 -5.54
N LYS A 210 5.47 -17.51 -4.44
CA LYS A 210 4.81 -17.66 -3.13
C LYS A 210 4.06 -16.38 -2.76
N GLU A 211 3.15 -16.50 -1.80
CA GLU A 211 2.43 -15.34 -1.29
C GLU A 211 3.39 -14.26 -0.80
N ILE A 212 3.08 -12.99 -1.03
CA ILE A 212 3.88 -11.86 -0.54
C ILE A 212 3.15 -11.12 0.58
N LYS A 213 3.88 -10.34 1.38
CA LYS A 213 3.33 -9.57 2.52
C LYS A 213 2.07 -8.77 2.15
N PHE A 214 2.22 -7.79 1.28
CA PHE A 214 1.16 -7.09 0.55
C PHE A 214 1.83 -6.13 -0.44
N MET A 215 1.09 -5.70 -1.47
CA MET A 215 1.49 -4.58 -2.32
C MET A 215 0.92 -3.29 -1.74
N ASP A 216 1.71 -2.22 -1.75
CA ASP A 216 1.42 -1.00 -1.01
C ASP A 216 1.40 0.22 -1.94
N ALA A 217 0.32 1.01 -1.90
CA ALA A 217 0.22 2.23 -2.70
C ALA A 217 1.30 3.27 -2.32
N MET A 218 1.90 3.13 -1.14
CA MET A 218 2.99 3.99 -0.67
C MET A 218 4.36 3.58 -1.22
N ASN A 219 4.50 2.38 -1.78
CA ASN A 219 5.65 1.98 -2.60
C ASN A 219 5.56 2.62 -3.99
N ALA A 220 5.34 3.93 -4.07
CA ALA A 220 5.13 4.64 -5.31
C ALA A 220 6.45 4.85 -6.10
N PRO A 221 6.40 5.24 -7.39
CA PRO A 221 7.60 5.60 -8.14
C PRO A 221 8.38 6.74 -7.46
N PHE A 222 9.70 6.78 -7.67
CA PHE A 222 10.57 7.79 -7.06
C PHE A 222 10.14 9.21 -7.46
N GLY A 223 10.10 10.10 -6.46
CA GLY A 223 9.65 11.49 -6.62
C GLY A 223 8.15 11.66 -6.93
N ARG A 224 7.35 10.58 -6.88
CA ARG A 224 5.93 10.59 -7.26
C ARG A 224 5.05 9.99 -6.16
N ALA A 225 4.97 10.69 -5.02
CA ALA A 225 4.06 10.29 -3.95
C ALA A 225 2.61 10.18 -4.47
N PRO A 226 1.83 9.19 -4.02
CA PRO A 226 0.44 9.06 -4.41
C PRO A 226 -0.39 10.22 -3.83
N ASN A 227 -1.31 10.74 -4.64
CA ASN A 227 -2.13 11.90 -4.32
C ASN A 227 -3.40 11.51 -3.55
N GLY A 228 -3.83 12.39 -2.63
CA GLY A 228 -5.05 12.23 -1.83
C GLY A 228 -4.88 11.37 -0.57
N GLU A 229 -5.97 11.23 0.20
CA GLU A 229 -5.95 10.52 1.50
C GLU A 229 -6.08 8.99 1.35
N ILE A 230 -6.74 8.53 0.29
CA ILE A 230 -7.06 7.11 0.09
C ILE A 230 -5.81 6.21 0.04
N PRO A 231 -4.70 6.57 -0.63
CA PRO A 231 -3.48 5.76 -0.61
C PRO A 231 -2.92 5.53 0.80
N LEU A 232 -2.94 6.57 1.66
CA LEU A 232 -2.51 6.45 3.05
C LEU A 232 -3.45 5.55 3.86
N LEU A 233 -4.76 5.70 3.66
CA LEU A 233 -5.73 4.80 4.29
C LEU A 233 -5.50 3.34 3.85
N ARG A 234 -5.28 3.11 2.55
CA ARG A 234 -5.01 1.78 1.98
C ARG A 234 -3.77 1.15 2.60
N HIS A 235 -2.69 1.91 2.77
CA HIS A 235 -1.48 1.44 3.46
C HIS A 235 -1.79 0.83 4.84
N PHE A 236 -2.49 1.58 5.68
CA PHE A 236 -2.84 1.09 7.01
C PHE A 236 -3.86 -0.06 7.00
N VAL A 237 -4.82 -0.04 6.06
CA VAL A 237 -5.76 -1.16 5.86
C VAL A 237 -5.03 -2.42 5.44
N TYR A 238 -4.08 -2.34 4.50
CA TYR A 238 -3.29 -3.49 4.05
C TYR A 238 -2.42 -4.06 5.16
N ARG A 239 -1.77 -3.20 5.93
CA ARG A 239 -1.00 -3.59 7.12
C ARG A 239 -1.87 -4.31 8.15
N ARG A 240 -3.02 -3.75 8.52
CA ARG A 240 -3.93 -4.37 9.50
C ARG A 240 -4.51 -5.68 9.00
N SER A 241 -4.96 -5.70 7.74
CA SER A 241 -5.40 -6.92 7.05
C SER A 241 -4.31 -7.99 7.04
N PHE A 242 -3.06 -7.61 6.82
CA PHE A 242 -1.91 -8.51 6.83
C PHE A 242 -1.67 -9.13 8.22
N LEU A 243 -1.66 -8.33 9.28
CA LEU A 243 -1.48 -8.84 10.63
C LEU A 243 -2.62 -9.79 11.02
N GLY A 244 -3.87 -9.42 10.73
CA GLY A 244 -5.03 -10.28 11.00
C GLY A 244 -4.94 -11.65 10.30
N ARG A 245 -4.53 -11.70 9.03
CA ARG A 245 -4.39 -12.99 8.33
C ARG A 245 -3.24 -13.84 8.85
N MET A 246 -2.16 -13.23 9.32
CA MET A 246 -1.03 -13.96 9.89
C MET A 246 -1.39 -14.55 11.25
N ASP A 247 -2.28 -13.89 12.01
CA ASP A 247 -2.79 -14.37 13.30
C ASP A 247 -3.74 -15.57 13.16
N GLU A 248 -4.35 -15.76 11.98
CA GLU A 248 -5.29 -16.84 11.69
C GLU A 248 -4.61 -18.17 11.31
N VAL A 249 -3.32 -18.16 11.03
CA VAL A 249 -2.58 -19.31 10.51
C VAL A 249 -1.40 -19.66 11.39
N GLN A 250 -0.98 -20.92 11.33
CA GLN A 250 0.31 -21.30 11.88
C GLN A 250 1.40 -20.74 10.97
N LEU A 251 2.28 -19.91 11.52
CA LEU A 251 3.38 -19.31 10.77
C LEU A 251 4.42 -20.37 10.41
N ASP A 252 4.69 -20.54 9.13
CA ASP A 252 5.88 -21.22 8.64
C ASP A 252 7.02 -20.20 8.37
N GLN A 253 8.20 -20.69 7.96
CA GLN A 253 9.37 -19.86 7.73
C GLN A 253 9.09 -18.67 6.78
N HIS A 254 8.25 -18.88 5.77
CA HIS A 254 7.85 -17.89 4.79
C HIS A 254 6.96 -16.80 5.40
N GLU A 255 5.98 -17.15 6.23
CA GLU A 255 5.18 -16.14 6.96
C GLU A 255 6.03 -15.36 7.98
N TYR A 256 6.99 -16.02 8.64
CA TYR A 256 7.96 -15.36 9.51
C TYR A 256 8.80 -14.32 8.74
N GLU A 257 9.25 -14.63 7.54
CA GLU A 257 9.98 -13.70 6.67
C GLU A 257 9.10 -12.51 6.27
N MET A 258 7.84 -12.73 5.91
CA MET A 258 6.90 -11.63 5.62
C MET A 258 6.64 -10.72 6.83
N LEU A 259 6.58 -11.28 8.05
CA LEU A 259 6.46 -10.48 9.28
C LEU A 259 7.73 -9.69 9.57
N ARG A 260 8.90 -10.28 9.31
CA ARG A 260 10.19 -9.57 9.42
C ARG A 260 10.29 -8.43 8.41
N GLU A 261 9.81 -8.63 7.18
CA GLU A 261 9.70 -7.56 6.18
C GLU A 261 8.78 -6.43 6.67
N LEU A 262 7.69 -6.72 7.37
CA LEU A 262 6.85 -5.67 7.97
C LEU A 262 7.63 -4.93 9.07
N TRP A 263 8.30 -5.68 9.95
CA TRP A 263 9.08 -5.08 11.03
C TRP A 263 10.18 -4.15 10.49
N GLU A 264 10.93 -4.58 9.48
CA GLU A 264 12.00 -3.78 8.88
C GLU A 264 11.51 -2.42 8.34
N GLU A 265 10.27 -2.37 7.84
CA GLU A 265 9.66 -1.11 7.39
C GLU A 265 9.27 -0.20 8.56
N GLU A 266 8.80 -0.78 9.66
CA GLU A 266 8.23 -0.05 10.80
C GLU A 266 9.25 0.33 11.88
N LYS A 267 10.41 -0.33 11.91
CA LYS A 267 11.32 -0.26 13.06
C LYS A 267 11.78 1.15 13.39
N TYR A 268 12.00 2.00 12.38
CA TYR A 268 12.41 3.39 12.61
C TYR A 268 11.25 4.26 13.13
N PHE A 269 10.02 3.98 12.71
CA PHE A 269 8.83 4.59 13.32
C PHE A 269 8.72 4.20 14.79
N VAL A 270 8.84 2.91 15.12
CA VAL A 270 8.80 2.47 16.53
C VAL A 270 9.94 3.07 17.34
N LEU A 271 11.15 3.11 16.78
CA LEU A 271 12.31 3.74 17.42
C LEU A 271 12.06 5.22 17.75
N SER A 272 11.41 5.96 16.84
CA SER A 272 11.03 7.37 17.06
C SER A 272 10.00 7.56 18.20
N LYS A 273 9.29 6.49 18.58
CA LYS A 273 8.25 6.49 19.62
C LYS A 273 8.77 5.98 20.96
N ASP A 274 9.51 4.87 20.95
CA ASP A 274 10.00 4.20 22.15
C ASP A 274 11.13 3.21 21.84
N ARG A 275 12.31 3.43 22.44
CA ARG A 275 13.46 2.51 22.33
C ARG A 275 13.16 1.15 22.96
N GLN A 276 12.44 1.12 24.09
CA GLN A 276 12.13 -0.13 24.77
C GLN A 276 11.20 -1.00 23.92
N LEU A 277 10.18 -0.41 23.27
CA LEU A 277 9.31 -1.17 22.35
C LEU A 277 10.10 -1.66 21.13
N TYR A 278 11.01 -0.84 20.60
CA TYR A 278 11.89 -1.24 19.51
C TYR A 278 12.75 -2.46 19.87
N ASP A 279 13.38 -2.43 21.05
CA ASP A 279 14.23 -3.53 21.54
C ASP A 279 13.39 -4.79 21.83
N GLU A 280 12.19 -4.64 22.43
CA GLU A 280 11.28 -5.75 22.71
C GLU A 280 10.81 -6.44 21.41
N ILE A 281 10.45 -5.66 20.39
CA ILE A 281 10.05 -6.21 19.09
C ILE A 281 11.22 -6.91 18.40
N ASN A 282 12.42 -6.31 18.40
CA ASN A 282 13.61 -6.97 17.84
C ASN A 282 13.86 -8.34 18.48
N HIS A 283 13.68 -8.44 19.80
CA HIS A 283 13.84 -9.69 20.51
C HIS A 283 12.85 -10.78 20.05
N LEU A 284 11.65 -10.41 19.58
CA LEU A 284 10.70 -11.38 19.01
C LEU A 284 11.21 -12.06 17.73
N PHE A 285 12.17 -11.44 17.03
CA PHE A 285 12.76 -11.98 15.81
C PHE A 285 14.09 -12.71 16.04
N ASP A 286 14.55 -12.81 17.30
CA ASP A 286 15.74 -13.57 17.68
C ASP A 286 15.51 -15.09 17.56
N ALA A 287 16.57 -15.82 17.25
CA ALA A 287 16.49 -17.27 17.10
C ALA A 287 16.06 -17.97 18.41
N GLY A 288 15.04 -18.82 18.31
CA GLY A 288 14.54 -19.60 19.44
C GLY A 288 13.49 -18.89 20.31
N VAL A 289 13.12 -17.65 19.98
CA VAL A 289 11.98 -16.96 20.58
C VAL A 289 10.72 -17.32 19.81
N GLU A 290 9.65 -17.71 20.51
CA GLU A 290 8.35 -17.96 19.89
C GLU A 290 7.68 -16.62 19.57
N MET A 291 7.50 -16.32 18.29
CA MET A 291 6.86 -15.09 17.84
C MET A 291 5.35 -15.30 17.73
N SER A 292 4.59 -14.55 18.53
CA SER A 292 3.14 -14.44 18.40
C SER A 292 2.78 -13.19 17.58
N VAL A 293 1.95 -13.35 16.54
CA VAL A 293 1.45 -12.22 15.73
C VAL A 293 0.63 -11.26 16.59
N GLU A 294 -0.20 -11.77 17.50
CA GLU A 294 -0.90 -10.97 18.50
C GLU A 294 0.06 -10.10 19.33
N THR A 295 1.16 -10.67 19.82
CA THR A 295 2.15 -9.93 20.62
C THR A 295 2.84 -8.85 19.79
N PHE A 296 3.30 -9.19 18.58
CA PHE A 296 3.90 -8.23 17.66
C PHE A 296 2.92 -7.09 17.32
N SER A 297 1.68 -7.42 16.99
CA SER A 297 0.61 -6.45 16.68
C SER A 297 0.31 -5.53 17.86
N ARG A 298 0.24 -6.08 19.08
CA ARG A 298 0.03 -5.31 20.31
C ARG A 298 1.15 -4.30 20.56
N LEU A 299 2.42 -4.70 20.42
CA LEU A 299 3.56 -3.80 20.63
C LEU A 299 3.60 -2.70 19.57
N MET A 300 3.30 -3.03 18.32
CA MET A 300 3.13 -2.04 17.27
C MET A 300 2.03 -1.02 17.62
N ASP A 301 0.87 -1.48 18.08
CA ASP A 301 -0.24 -0.59 18.46
C ASP A 301 0.12 0.33 19.63
N GLN A 302 0.87 -0.18 20.60
CA GLN A 302 1.42 0.65 21.68
C GLN A 302 2.33 1.76 21.14
N ALA A 303 3.16 1.48 20.13
CA ALA A 303 3.99 2.51 19.50
C ALA A 303 3.15 3.58 18.77
N TYR A 304 2.10 3.18 18.05
CA TYR A 304 1.19 4.12 17.37
C TYR A 304 0.38 5.00 18.32
N ASP A 305 -0.04 4.46 19.47
CA ASP A 305 -0.77 5.23 20.49
C ASP A 305 0.16 6.16 21.30
N LYS A 306 1.50 6.00 21.20
CA LYS A 306 2.46 6.79 21.96
C LYS A 306 2.70 8.18 21.34
N LYS A 307 2.77 9.19 22.21
CA LYS A 307 3.21 10.54 21.83
C LYS A 307 4.72 10.58 21.61
N TYR A 308 5.15 11.54 20.80
CA TYR A 308 6.57 11.80 20.65
C TYR A 308 7.10 12.55 21.86
N GLU A 309 8.30 12.17 22.29
CA GLU A 309 9.05 12.82 23.37
C GLU A 309 10.39 13.29 22.82
N ALA A 310 10.81 14.50 23.17
CA ALA A 310 11.96 15.15 22.55
C ALA A 310 13.28 14.36 22.73
N GLU A 311 13.45 13.66 23.85
CA GLU A 311 14.61 12.78 24.07
C GLU A 311 14.63 11.59 23.11
N THR A 312 13.47 10.94 22.94
CA THR A 312 13.33 9.81 22.01
C THR A 312 13.56 10.25 20.57
N ILE A 313 13.02 11.40 20.16
CA ILE A 313 13.24 11.97 18.81
C ILE A 313 14.73 12.16 18.55
N ARG A 314 15.48 12.76 19.49
CA ARG A 314 16.92 12.97 19.32
C ARG A 314 17.71 11.68 19.20
N SER A 315 17.39 10.70 20.03
CA SER A 315 18.00 9.36 19.99
C SER A 315 17.74 8.68 18.65
N TYR A 316 16.48 8.65 18.21
CA TYR A 316 16.07 8.16 16.90
C TYR A 316 16.81 8.86 15.75
N PHE A 317 16.83 10.19 15.75
CA PHE A 317 17.42 10.96 14.67
C PHE A 317 18.94 10.74 14.59
N THR A 318 19.61 10.63 15.74
CA THR A 318 21.03 10.28 15.81
C THR A 318 21.31 8.88 15.27
N GLU A 319 20.47 7.90 15.60
CA GLU A 319 20.59 6.52 15.08
C GLU A 319 20.43 6.51 13.55
N VAL A 320 19.40 7.16 13.01
CA VAL A 320 19.17 7.19 11.56
C VAL A 320 20.24 8.00 10.83
N TRP A 321 20.72 9.09 11.43
CA TRP A 321 21.79 9.90 10.86
C TRP A 321 23.08 9.11 10.60
N SER A 322 23.34 8.04 11.37
CA SER A 322 24.52 7.18 11.18
C SER A 322 24.68 6.67 9.74
N HIS A 323 23.58 6.47 9.00
CA HIS A 323 23.59 6.04 7.59
C HIS A 323 24.19 7.07 6.63
N PHE A 324 24.26 8.35 7.03
CA PHE A 324 24.72 9.46 6.18
C PHE A 324 26.05 10.05 6.63
N THR A 325 26.59 9.64 7.78
CA THR A 325 27.79 10.25 8.40
C THR A 325 29.02 10.29 7.50
N GLU A 326 29.17 9.32 6.60
CA GLU A 326 30.32 9.23 5.69
C GLU A 326 30.10 9.97 4.35
N THR A 327 28.86 10.32 4.01
CA THR A 327 28.49 10.85 2.68
C THR A 327 27.91 12.26 2.73
N ALA A 328 27.35 12.68 3.87
CA ALA A 328 26.70 13.97 4.02
C ALA A 328 27.69 15.12 3.86
N ASP A 329 27.23 16.19 3.21
CA ASP A 329 28.02 17.41 3.07
C ASP A 329 27.93 18.33 4.30
N ALA A 330 28.70 19.42 4.29
CA ALA A 330 28.77 20.34 5.41
C ALA A 330 27.45 21.10 5.66
N GLU A 331 26.66 21.35 4.61
CA GLU A 331 25.37 22.04 4.74
C GLU A 331 24.35 21.10 5.38
N GLU A 332 24.31 19.83 4.95
CA GLU A 332 23.46 18.79 5.53
C GLU A 332 23.80 18.51 6.99
N TRP A 333 25.08 18.54 7.36
CA TRP A 333 25.49 18.42 8.77
C TRP A 333 24.97 19.58 9.63
N VAL A 334 25.03 20.82 9.12
CA VAL A 334 24.48 21.99 9.84
C VAL A 334 22.96 21.84 10.01
N GLN A 335 22.25 21.47 8.94
CA GLN A 335 20.81 21.22 9.00
C GLN A 335 20.45 20.10 9.98
N TYR A 336 21.23 19.02 10.00
CA TYR A 336 21.08 17.94 10.98
C TYR A 336 21.18 18.45 12.43
N GLN A 337 22.19 19.27 12.74
CA GLN A 337 22.36 19.83 14.09
C GLN A 337 21.18 20.73 14.48
N GLU A 338 20.73 21.60 13.59
CA GLU A 338 19.58 22.48 13.83
C GLU A 338 18.29 21.69 14.09
N LEU A 339 18.04 20.64 13.30
CA LEU A 339 16.90 19.75 13.46
C LEU A 339 17.00 18.90 14.75
N LEU A 340 18.20 18.44 15.11
CA LEU A 340 18.44 17.69 16.33
C LEU A 340 18.16 18.54 17.58
N ASP A 341 18.55 19.81 17.56
CA ASP A 341 18.31 20.75 18.64
C ASP A 341 16.81 21.03 18.82
N SER A 342 16.08 21.26 17.71
CA SER A 342 14.64 21.51 17.75
C SER A 342 13.85 20.29 18.23
N ALA A 343 14.30 19.09 17.88
CA ALA A 343 13.60 17.83 18.10
C ALA A 343 12.13 17.86 17.60
N ASP A 344 11.89 18.56 16.50
CA ASP A 344 10.60 18.54 15.80
C ASP A 344 10.57 17.38 14.79
N ILE A 345 9.66 16.43 15.03
CA ILE A 345 9.63 15.17 14.29
C ILE A 345 9.23 15.34 12.83
N ASP A 346 8.38 16.32 12.50
CA ASP A 346 7.86 16.45 11.14
C ASP A 346 8.96 16.97 10.18
N PRO A 347 9.68 18.08 10.47
CA PRO A 347 10.82 18.51 9.67
C PRO A 347 11.96 17.47 9.63
N ILE A 348 12.19 16.74 10.72
CA ILE A 348 13.17 15.65 10.75
C ILE A 348 12.81 14.56 9.73
N ASN A 349 11.55 14.11 9.70
CA ASN A 349 11.13 13.04 8.78
C ASN A 349 11.21 13.47 7.31
N VAL A 350 10.88 14.73 7.00
CA VAL A 350 11.05 15.30 5.66
C VAL A 350 12.54 15.30 5.28
N PHE A 351 13.41 15.83 6.14
CA PHE A 351 14.85 15.83 5.90
C PHE A 351 15.42 14.41 5.70
N LEU A 352 15.02 13.45 6.53
CA LEU A 352 15.44 12.06 6.39
C LEU A 352 14.96 11.40 5.09
N SER A 353 13.78 11.78 4.61
CA SER A 353 13.25 11.35 3.31
C SER A 353 14.11 11.86 2.17
N ASP A 354 14.42 13.16 2.17
CA ASP A 354 15.28 13.79 1.15
C ASP A 354 16.69 13.17 1.15
N MET A 355 17.28 12.96 2.32
CA MET A 355 18.58 12.31 2.48
C MET A 355 18.55 10.86 1.96
N ALA A 356 17.53 10.07 2.33
CA ALA A 356 17.39 8.69 1.87
C ALA A 356 17.23 8.59 0.34
N MET A 357 16.56 9.57 -0.26
CA MET A 357 16.42 9.71 -1.71
C MET A 357 17.73 10.12 -2.39
N LYS A 358 18.43 11.15 -1.87
CA LYS A 358 19.70 11.65 -2.42
C LYS A 358 20.80 10.58 -2.41
N TYR A 359 20.89 9.81 -1.32
CA TYR A 359 21.93 8.80 -1.11
C TYR A 359 21.46 7.36 -1.39
N GLU A 360 20.25 7.18 -1.91
CA GLU A 360 19.65 5.89 -2.26
C GLU A 360 19.73 4.82 -1.14
N VAL A 361 19.52 5.23 0.12
CA VAL A 361 19.65 4.34 1.29
C VAL A 361 18.44 3.39 1.35
N SER A 362 18.56 2.23 0.71
CA SER A 362 17.47 1.24 0.51
C SER A 362 16.66 0.93 1.78
N LYS A 363 17.33 0.71 2.92
CA LYS A 363 16.68 0.42 4.21
C LYS A 363 15.76 1.55 4.68
N LEU A 364 16.15 2.80 4.45
CA LEU A 364 15.33 3.97 4.80
C LEU A 364 14.25 4.22 3.76
N LEU A 365 14.57 4.08 2.47
CA LEU A 365 13.61 4.24 1.38
C LEU A 365 12.40 3.33 1.53
N ASN A 366 12.57 2.10 2.03
CA ASN A 366 11.45 1.19 2.28
C ASN A 366 10.76 1.40 3.64
N SER A 367 11.24 2.29 4.50
CA SER A 367 10.67 2.49 5.85
C SER A 367 9.37 3.30 5.85
N THR A 368 8.52 3.10 6.86
CA THR A 368 7.32 3.92 7.11
C THR A 368 7.68 5.39 7.28
N VAL A 369 8.83 5.69 7.89
CA VAL A 369 9.34 7.05 8.04
C VAL A 369 9.41 7.76 6.69
N VAL A 370 10.10 7.18 5.69
CA VAL A 370 10.26 7.81 4.38
C VAL A 370 8.98 7.70 3.55
N LYS A 371 8.37 6.50 3.50
CA LYS A 371 7.20 6.24 2.64
C LYS A 371 5.97 7.04 3.06
N VAL A 372 5.79 7.30 4.35
CA VAL A 372 4.56 7.86 4.93
C VAL A 372 4.81 9.20 5.61
N LEU A 373 5.76 9.29 6.53
CA LEU A 373 5.91 10.45 7.42
C LEU A 373 6.75 11.58 6.83
N GLY A 374 7.71 11.25 5.97
CA GLY A 374 8.62 12.19 5.32
C GLY A 374 8.02 12.84 4.07
N ARG A 375 6.70 12.92 3.99
CA ARG A 375 5.99 13.61 2.93
C ARG A 375 5.73 15.04 3.39
N GLU A 376 6.04 16.02 2.54
CA GLU A 376 5.56 17.39 2.75
C GLU A 376 4.04 17.35 2.89
N ASN A 377 3.51 17.98 3.95
CA ASN A 377 2.10 17.97 4.35
C ASN A 377 1.14 17.94 3.14
N LEU A 378 0.40 16.81 3.00
CA LEU A 378 -0.68 16.63 2.02
C LEU A 378 -1.85 17.58 2.26
#